data_AF-A0A958K5G3-F1
#
_entry.id   AF-A0A958K5G3-F1
#
_cell.length_a   1.000
_cell.length_b   1.000
_cell.length_c   1.000
_cell.angle_alpha   90.00
_cell.angle_beta   90.00
_cell.angle_gamma   90.00
#
_symmetry.space_group_name_H-M   'P 1'
#
loop_
_entity.id
_entity.type
_entity.pdbx_description
1 polymer ?
#
loop_
_entity_poly.entity_id
_entity_poly.type
_entity_poly.pdbx_seq_one_letter_code
_entity_poly.pdbx_strand_id
1 'polypeptide(L)'
;MTKSRKRCDVICSATRKLDDQILALFGQKAALTADEIHHLLRSQSRLYSLAAVYKALRALRAAGVLVKQDRHYSLSQSWLLELADFAQQSLACKNDLFPELEEGGEIRWSYGSLFHLNDAFSAQILALIKSAKKKVMYSWNPHPWFHLVQADQEKQYLSALRKLQVSMLKRVGGETQLDREIAAEWIDYNIDVSYSDNSWKLKETEYHVVLAPFIVTARIPKRTAETIDAFFKNTASISEVNLKELRRVFQAASGT
;
A
#
# COMPACT_ATOMS: atom_id res chain seq x y z
N MET A 1 -18.69 7.25 -24.14
CA MET A 1 -17.42 7.34 -23.37
C MET A 1 -17.74 7.36 -21.88
N THR A 2 -17.78 6.19 -21.26
CA THR A 2 -18.16 6.01 -19.85
C THR A 2 -16.90 6.01 -18.99
N LYS A 3 -16.76 7.02 -18.11
CA LYS A 3 -15.66 7.13 -17.15
C LYS A 3 -15.66 5.91 -16.21
N SER A 4 -14.63 5.06 -16.33
CA SER A 4 -14.34 4.01 -15.35
C SER A 4 -14.01 4.67 -14.00
N ARG A 5 -14.92 4.56 -13.03
CA ARG A 5 -14.66 4.98 -11.66
C ARG A 5 -13.70 3.95 -11.04
N LYS A 6 -12.44 4.33 -10.83
CA LYS A 6 -11.43 3.52 -10.10
C LYS A 6 -12.00 3.14 -8.72
N ARG A 7 -12.04 1.83 -8.41
CA ARG A 7 -12.49 1.28 -7.12
C ARG A 7 -11.54 1.69 -6.00
N CYS A 8 -12.08 2.18 -4.88
CA CYS A 8 -11.35 2.30 -3.62
C CYS A 8 -11.39 0.95 -2.90
N ASP A 9 -10.33 0.16 -3.01
CA ASP A 9 -10.16 -1.15 -2.37
C ASP A 9 -9.31 -1.08 -1.08
N VAL A 10 -9.44 0.00 -0.30
CA VAL A 10 -8.44 0.36 0.75
C VAL A 10 -8.71 -0.27 2.14
N ILE A 11 -9.75 -1.08 2.36
CA ILE A 11 -10.03 -1.59 3.73
C ILE A 11 -10.05 -3.13 3.77
N CYS A 12 -8.99 -3.69 4.39
CA CYS A 12 -8.85 -5.02 5.01
C CYS A 12 -8.67 -6.30 4.15
N SER A 13 -8.08 -7.31 4.82
CA SER A 13 -7.16 -8.39 4.41
C SER A 13 -7.56 -9.44 3.33
N ALA A 14 -6.60 -10.33 2.98
CA ALA A 14 -6.67 -11.42 2.01
C ALA A 14 -7.83 -12.43 2.17
N THR A 15 -8.53 -12.40 3.30
CA THR A 15 -9.86 -12.99 3.47
C THR A 15 -10.81 -11.95 4.05
N ARG A 16 -11.31 -11.03 3.22
CA ARG A 16 -12.32 -10.06 3.64
C ARG A 16 -13.54 -10.80 4.17
N LYS A 17 -13.87 -10.61 5.45
CA LYS A 17 -15.12 -11.13 6.02
C LYS A 17 -16.27 -10.48 5.25
N LEU A 18 -17.45 -11.11 5.25
CA LEU A 18 -18.62 -10.57 4.55
C LEU A 18 -18.91 -9.13 4.98
N ASP A 19 -18.72 -8.83 6.27
CA ASP A 19 -18.92 -7.50 6.86
C ASP A 19 -18.01 -6.45 6.21
N ASP A 20 -16.70 -6.73 6.08
CA ASP A 20 -15.73 -5.83 5.44
C ASP A 20 -16.11 -5.54 3.98
N GLN A 21 -16.62 -6.54 3.26
CA GLN A 21 -17.04 -6.39 1.87
C GLN A 21 -18.29 -5.50 1.76
N ILE A 22 -19.25 -5.68 2.67
CA ILE A 22 -20.45 -4.82 2.74
C ILE A 22 -20.04 -3.37 3.04
N LEU A 23 -19.12 -3.14 3.99
CA LEU A 23 -18.61 -1.80 4.29
C LEU A 23 -17.89 -1.17 3.09
N ALA A 24 -17.10 -1.96 2.35
CA ALA A 24 -16.45 -1.49 1.13
C ALA A 24 -17.45 -1.06 0.04
N LEU A 25 -18.60 -1.74 -0.08
CA LEU A 25 -19.67 -1.34 -1.00
C LEU A 25 -20.26 0.02 -0.60
N PHE A 26 -20.48 0.24 0.70
CA PHE A 26 -20.99 1.53 1.19
C PHE A 26 -19.99 2.69 1.05
N GLY A 27 -18.69 2.39 1.05
CA GLY A 27 -17.67 3.38 0.71
C GLY A 27 -17.74 3.86 -0.75
N GLN A 28 -18.45 3.14 -1.63
CA GLN A 28 -18.58 3.47 -3.05
C GLN A 28 -19.98 3.98 -3.43
N LYS A 29 -21.02 3.50 -2.74
CA LYS A 29 -22.42 3.84 -2.99
C LYS A 29 -23.15 4.03 -1.67
N ALA A 30 -23.79 5.17 -1.49
CA ALA A 30 -24.70 5.39 -0.37
C ALA A 30 -26.03 4.67 -0.60
N ALA A 31 -26.73 4.33 0.50
CA ALA A 31 -28.12 3.86 0.52
C ALA A 31 -28.40 2.64 -0.38
N LEU A 32 -28.04 1.43 0.07
CA LEU A 32 -28.25 0.18 -0.65
C LEU A 32 -29.26 -0.72 0.07
N THR A 33 -30.09 -1.42 -0.70
CA THR A 33 -30.94 -2.51 -0.19
C THR A 33 -30.16 -3.81 -0.02
N ALA A 34 -30.70 -4.76 0.74
CA ALA A 34 -30.07 -6.07 0.91
C ALA A 34 -29.92 -6.83 -0.42
N ASP A 35 -30.88 -6.69 -1.33
CA ASP A 35 -30.86 -7.34 -2.65
C ASP A 35 -29.79 -6.73 -3.56
N GLU A 36 -29.65 -5.41 -3.56
CA GLU A 36 -28.58 -4.73 -4.31
C GLU A 36 -27.19 -5.12 -3.79
N ILE A 37 -27.02 -5.18 -2.46
CA ILE A 37 -25.76 -5.63 -1.84
C ILE A 37 -25.45 -7.06 -2.28
N HIS A 38 -26.43 -7.96 -2.18
CA HIS A 38 -26.27 -9.35 -2.59
C HIS A 38 -25.91 -9.46 -4.09
N HIS A 39 -26.59 -8.72 -4.96
CA HIS A 39 -26.29 -8.67 -6.39
C HIS A 39 -24.86 -8.15 -6.66
N LEU A 40 -24.46 -7.07 -5.99
CA LEU A 40 -23.11 -6.51 -6.12
C LEU A 40 -22.04 -7.51 -5.65
N LEU A 41 -22.25 -8.21 -4.53
CA LEU A 41 -21.32 -9.25 -4.06
C LEU A 41 -21.21 -10.42 -5.05
N ARG A 42 -22.34 -10.89 -5.62
CA ARG A 42 -22.31 -11.94 -6.65
C ARG A 42 -21.58 -11.51 -7.90
N SER A 43 -21.72 -10.25 -8.31
CA SER A 43 -20.99 -9.70 -9.46
C SER A 43 -19.47 -9.64 -9.26
N GLN A 44 -19.00 -9.75 -8.02
CA GLN A 44 -17.58 -9.83 -7.64
C GLN A 44 -17.10 -11.29 -7.45
N SER A 45 -17.81 -12.26 -8.03
CA SER A 45 -17.52 -13.70 -7.97
C SER A 45 -17.56 -14.28 -6.55
N ARG A 46 -18.32 -13.65 -5.64
CA ARG A 46 -18.51 -14.14 -4.26
C ARG A 46 -19.88 -14.75 -4.08
N LEU A 47 -19.94 -16.00 -3.63
CA LEU A 47 -21.17 -16.74 -3.42
C LEU A 47 -21.60 -16.66 -1.95
N TYR A 48 -22.27 -15.56 -1.58
CA TYR A 48 -22.97 -15.45 -0.30
C TYR A 48 -24.46 -15.63 -0.52
N SER A 49 -25.15 -16.32 0.39
CA SER A 49 -26.62 -16.37 0.35
C SER A 49 -27.20 -15.04 0.82
N LEU A 50 -28.40 -14.70 0.35
CA LEU A 50 -29.12 -13.53 0.82
C LEU A 50 -29.33 -13.54 2.35
N ALA A 51 -29.54 -14.72 2.93
CA ALA A 51 -29.64 -14.90 4.38
C ALA A 51 -28.34 -14.53 5.12
N ALA A 52 -27.17 -14.85 4.56
CA ALA A 52 -25.88 -14.45 5.11
C ALA A 52 -25.71 -12.93 5.06
N VAL A 53 -26.13 -12.28 3.96
CA VAL A 53 -26.13 -10.81 3.83
C VAL A 53 -27.02 -10.17 4.90
N TYR A 54 -28.25 -10.66 5.08
CA TYR A 54 -29.13 -10.18 6.15
C TYR A 54 -28.53 -10.37 7.54
N LYS A 55 -27.86 -11.50 7.80
CA LYS A 55 -27.19 -11.75 9.08
C LYS A 55 -26.09 -10.73 9.34
N ALA A 56 -25.23 -10.46 8.35
CA ALA A 56 -24.18 -9.45 8.43
C ALA A 56 -24.74 -8.03 8.64
N LEU A 57 -25.76 -7.65 7.87
CA LEU A 57 -26.43 -6.35 8.01
C LEU A 57 -27.04 -6.16 9.40
N ARG A 58 -27.65 -7.20 10.00
CA ARG A 58 -28.16 -7.15 11.38
C ARG A 58 -27.03 -6.96 12.39
N ALA A 59 -25.91 -7.66 12.23
CA ALA A 59 -24.76 -7.51 13.12
C ALA A 59 -24.17 -6.10 13.06
N LEU A 60 -23.94 -5.57 11.85
CA LEU A 60 -23.43 -4.22 11.63
C LEU A 60 -24.38 -3.14 12.17
N ARG A 61 -25.70 -3.33 12.06
CA ARG A 61 -26.69 -2.44 12.69
C ARG A 61 -26.66 -2.51 14.20
N ALA A 62 -26.57 -3.71 14.77
CA ALA A 62 -26.48 -3.88 16.22
C ALA A 62 -25.22 -3.22 16.81
N ALA A 63 -24.14 -3.19 16.03
CA ALA A 63 -22.90 -2.48 16.37
C ALA A 63 -22.93 -0.96 16.09
N GLY A 64 -24.07 -0.41 15.63
CA GLY A 64 -24.20 1.02 15.32
C GLY A 64 -23.48 1.49 14.05
N VAL A 65 -22.89 0.59 13.27
CA VAL A 65 -22.13 0.90 12.05
C VAL A 65 -23.04 1.30 10.89
N LEU A 66 -24.21 0.65 10.80
CA LEU A 66 -25.22 0.92 9.77
C LEU A 66 -26.51 1.46 10.38
N VAL A 67 -27.16 2.37 9.65
CA VAL A 67 -28.56 2.76 9.86
C VAL A 67 -29.44 2.16 8.77
N LYS A 68 -30.71 1.93 9.08
CA LYS A 68 -31.70 1.43 8.13
C LYS A 68 -32.87 2.40 8.07
N GLN A 69 -33.19 2.86 6.86
CA GLN A 69 -34.37 3.65 6.56
C GLN A 69 -35.18 2.90 5.50
N ASP A 70 -36.39 2.48 5.85
CA ASP A 70 -37.24 1.59 5.06
C ASP A 70 -36.53 0.30 4.61
N ARG A 71 -36.16 0.21 3.33
CA ARG A 71 -35.46 -0.94 2.75
C ARG A 71 -33.97 -0.68 2.52
N HIS A 72 -33.52 0.56 2.72
CA HIS A 72 -32.16 0.98 2.45
C HIS A 72 -31.33 0.99 3.72
N TYR A 73 -30.07 0.61 3.58
CA TYR A 73 -29.04 0.67 4.60
C TYR A 73 -28.00 1.70 4.17
N SER A 74 -27.42 2.41 5.13
CA SER A 74 -26.32 3.35 4.90
C SER A 74 -25.38 3.34 6.10
N LEU A 75 -24.15 3.84 5.91
CA LEU A 75 -23.22 4.04 7.02
C LEU A 75 -23.80 5.08 8.00
N SER A 76 -23.71 4.76 9.29
CA SER A 76 -24.08 5.69 10.34
C SER A 76 -23.16 6.90 10.33
N GLN A 77 -23.72 8.10 10.28
CA GLN A 77 -22.94 9.33 10.29
C GLN A 77 -22.21 9.54 11.62
N SER A 78 -22.80 9.16 12.75
CA SER A 78 -22.13 9.24 14.05
C SER A 78 -20.91 8.32 14.10
N TRP A 79 -21.05 7.09 13.61
CA TRP A 79 -19.94 6.15 13.53
C TRP A 79 -18.82 6.63 12.60
N LEU A 80 -19.17 7.23 11.46
CA LEU A 80 -18.17 7.82 10.55
C LEU A 80 -17.41 8.98 11.19
N LEU A 81 -18.09 9.82 11.97
CA LEU A 81 -17.47 10.92 12.70
C LEU A 81 -16.53 10.40 13.81
N GLU A 82 -16.96 9.38 14.56
CA GLU A 82 -16.12 8.71 15.55
C GLU A 82 -14.87 8.08 14.91
N LEU A 83 -15.03 7.41 13.76
CA LEU A 83 -13.91 6.84 13.02
C LEU A 83 -12.95 7.92 12.51
N ALA A 84 -13.48 9.04 12.02
CA ALA A 84 -12.68 10.17 11.56
C ALA A 84 -11.91 10.82 12.72
N ASP A 85 -12.56 11.02 13.86
CA ASP A 85 -11.95 11.55 15.08
C ASP A 85 -10.87 10.60 15.61
N PHE A 86 -11.16 9.30 15.72
CA PHE A 86 -10.17 8.29 16.09
C PHE A 86 -8.96 8.30 15.15
N ALA A 87 -9.18 8.38 13.83
CA ALA A 87 -8.11 8.47 12.86
C ALA A 87 -7.30 9.75 13.03
N GLN A 88 -7.95 10.90 13.24
CA GLN A 88 -7.29 12.17 13.47
C GLN A 88 -6.45 12.15 14.76
N GLN A 89 -6.99 11.63 15.86
CA GLN A 89 -6.29 11.48 17.13
C GLN A 89 -5.09 10.55 16.98
N SER A 90 -5.27 9.39 16.35
CA SER A 90 -4.19 8.43 16.09
C SER A 90 -3.07 9.04 15.24
N LEU A 91 -3.43 9.93 14.31
CA LEU A 91 -2.47 10.66 13.48
C LEU A 91 -1.80 11.84 14.22
N ALA A 92 -2.42 12.36 15.29
CA ALA A 92 -1.94 13.46 16.11
C ALA A 92 -1.12 12.99 17.32
N CYS A 93 -1.31 11.75 17.77
CA CYS A 93 -0.43 11.12 18.74
C CYS A 93 1.01 11.26 18.25
N LYS A 94 1.89 11.75 19.13
CA LYS A 94 3.33 11.78 18.85
C LYS A 94 3.72 10.37 18.46
N ASN A 95 4.34 10.26 17.29
CA ASN A 95 4.79 8.98 16.81
C ASN A 95 6.09 8.66 17.55
N ASP A 96 5.98 8.16 18.78
CA ASP A 96 7.11 7.77 19.64
C ASP A 96 7.98 6.68 18.99
N LEU A 97 7.55 6.12 17.85
CA LEU A 97 8.35 5.25 17.00
C LEU A 97 9.59 5.95 16.42
N PHE A 98 9.62 7.28 16.38
CA PHE A 98 10.75 8.06 15.88
C PHE A 98 11.31 8.95 16.97
N PRO A 99 12.46 8.58 17.57
CA PRO A 99 13.25 9.51 18.35
C PRO A 99 13.52 10.79 17.53
N GLU A 100 13.54 11.94 18.20
CA GLU A 100 14.00 13.17 17.57
C GLU A 100 15.45 12.96 17.08
N LEU A 101 15.66 13.17 15.79
CA LEU A 101 16.98 13.11 15.16
C LEU A 101 17.57 14.50 15.14
N GLU A 102 18.72 14.66 15.78
CA GLU A 102 19.56 15.83 15.59
C GLU A 102 20.12 15.87 14.16
N GLU A 103 20.57 17.04 13.72
CA GLU A 103 21.21 17.18 12.41
C GLU A 103 22.45 16.27 12.31
N GLY A 104 22.48 15.42 11.29
CA GLY A 104 23.53 14.41 11.12
C GLY A 104 23.36 13.14 11.98
N GLY A 105 22.33 13.07 12.82
CA GLY A 105 21.99 11.88 13.58
C GLY A 105 21.56 10.71 12.70
N GLU A 106 21.78 9.49 13.19
CA GLU A 106 21.37 8.26 12.51
C GLU A 106 20.67 7.31 13.49
N ILE A 107 19.54 6.73 13.06
CA ILE A 107 18.90 5.62 13.75
C ILE A 107 18.88 4.42 12.81
N ARG A 108 19.23 3.25 13.35
CA ARG A 108 19.23 1.99 12.61
C ARG A 108 18.27 1.01 13.26
N TRP A 109 17.48 0.35 12.42
CA TRP A 109 16.64 -0.78 12.80
C TRP A 109 17.03 -2.01 12.00
N SER A 110 16.77 -3.19 12.57
CA SER A 110 16.96 -4.47 11.91
C SER A 110 15.65 -5.24 11.90
N TYR A 111 15.36 -5.88 10.76
CA TYR A 111 14.11 -6.60 10.57
C TYR A 111 14.42 -8.04 10.18
N GLY A 112 13.65 -8.96 10.75
CA GLY A 112 13.79 -10.39 10.46
C GLY A 112 13.17 -10.81 9.13
N SER A 113 12.67 -9.92 8.28
CA SER A 113 12.19 -10.28 6.93
C SER A 113 12.12 -9.04 6.04
N LEU A 114 12.13 -9.24 4.73
CA LEU A 114 11.97 -8.14 3.78
C LEU A 114 10.55 -7.59 3.76
N PHE A 115 9.55 -8.40 4.12
CA PHE A 115 8.17 -7.94 4.31
C PHE A 115 8.08 -6.91 5.43
N HIS A 116 8.65 -7.24 6.60
CA HIS A 116 8.67 -6.31 7.74
C HIS A 116 9.52 -5.07 7.45
N LEU A 117 10.65 -5.24 6.75
CA LEU A 117 11.47 -4.11 6.29
C LEU A 117 10.65 -3.16 5.40
N ASN A 118 9.94 -3.67 4.40
CA ASN A 118 9.15 -2.85 3.48
C ASN A 118 7.97 -2.16 4.17
N ASP A 119 7.26 -2.89 5.05
CA ASP A 119 6.15 -2.33 5.83
C ASP A 119 6.64 -1.17 6.72
N ALA A 120 7.74 -1.39 7.42
CA ALA A 120 8.36 -0.35 8.22
C ALA A 120 8.82 0.81 7.34
N PHE A 121 9.58 0.56 6.28
CA PHE A 121 10.11 1.59 5.37
C PHE A 121 9.02 2.54 4.87
N SER A 122 7.91 2.01 4.36
CA SER A 122 6.77 2.82 3.90
C SER A 122 6.10 3.59 5.03
N ALA A 123 5.92 2.97 6.20
CA ALA A 123 5.35 3.64 7.37
C ALA A 123 6.25 4.78 7.89
N GLN A 124 7.58 4.58 7.88
CA GLN A 124 8.58 5.58 8.28
C GLN A 124 8.50 6.80 7.35
N ILE A 125 8.48 6.58 6.04
CA ILE A 125 8.37 7.68 5.07
C ILE A 125 7.07 8.47 5.27
N LEU A 126 5.93 7.79 5.45
CA LEU A 126 4.64 8.45 5.69
C LEU A 126 4.64 9.27 6.98
N ALA A 127 5.30 8.80 8.04
CA ALA A 127 5.45 9.55 9.28
C ALA A 127 6.30 10.82 9.06
N LEU A 128 7.42 10.70 8.34
CA LEU A 128 8.35 11.82 8.11
C LEU A 128 7.74 12.92 7.22
N ILE A 129 6.86 12.56 6.26
CA ILE A 129 6.16 13.53 5.38
C ILE A 129 5.41 14.59 6.18
N LYS A 130 4.85 14.25 7.34
CA LYS A 130 4.15 15.23 8.19
C LYS A 130 5.06 16.32 8.72
N SER A 131 6.33 15.99 8.97
CA SER A 131 7.34 16.92 9.49
C SER A 131 8.15 17.63 8.40
N ALA A 132 8.14 17.11 7.18
CA ALA A 132 8.87 17.67 6.07
C ALA A 132 8.25 18.99 5.59
N LYS A 133 9.05 20.05 5.54
CA LYS A 133 8.61 21.37 5.03
C LYS A 133 8.29 21.32 3.53
N LYS A 134 9.02 20.49 2.78
CA LYS A 134 8.84 20.30 1.34
C LYS A 134 8.29 18.90 1.09
N LYS A 135 7.22 18.82 0.30
CA LYS A 135 6.59 17.58 -0.12
C LYS A 135 7.13 17.09 -1.46
N VAL A 136 8.45 17.09 -1.58
CA VAL A 136 9.15 16.55 -2.75
C VAL A 136 10.02 15.39 -2.26
N MET A 137 9.85 14.24 -2.89
CA MET A 137 10.53 13.02 -2.54
C MET A 137 11.34 12.52 -3.73
N TYR A 138 12.63 12.26 -3.50
CA TYR A 138 13.49 11.62 -4.48
C TYR A 138 13.73 10.19 -4.02
N SER A 139 13.65 9.23 -4.92
CA SER A 139 13.89 7.83 -4.58
C SER A 139 14.78 7.14 -5.58
N TRP A 140 15.60 6.23 -5.08
CA TRP A 140 16.40 5.34 -5.89
C TRP A 140 16.14 3.89 -5.47
N ASN A 141 15.76 3.07 -6.44
CA ASN A 141 15.48 1.66 -6.24
C ASN A 141 16.19 0.84 -7.32
N PRO A 142 17.08 -0.10 -6.96
CA PRO A 142 17.63 -1.10 -7.89
C PRO A 142 16.54 -1.76 -8.74
N HIS A 143 15.62 -2.44 -8.06
CA HIS A 143 14.45 -3.10 -8.64
C HIS A 143 13.23 -2.87 -7.75
N PRO A 144 12.05 -2.53 -8.30
CA PRO A 144 10.85 -2.27 -7.53
C PRO A 144 10.11 -3.55 -7.09
N TRP A 145 10.83 -4.53 -6.53
CA TRP A 145 10.31 -5.85 -6.17
C TRP A 145 9.11 -5.83 -5.22
N PHE A 146 8.98 -4.78 -4.39
CA PHE A 146 7.89 -4.62 -3.43
C PHE A 146 6.52 -4.52 -4.11
N HIS A 147 6.48 -4.06 -5.37
CA HIS A 147 5.26 -4.08 -6.20
C HIS A 147 4.74 -5.48 -6.51
N LEU A 148 5.63 -6.48 -6.55
CA LEU A 148 5.27 -7.84 -6.91
C LEU A 148 4.74 -8.60 -5.69
N VAL A 149 5.43 -8.48 -4.55
CA VAL A 149 5.14 -9.29 -3.37
C VAL A 149 4.12 -8.66 -2.42
N GLN A 150 4.00 -7.33 -2.42
CA GLN A 150 3.09 -6.56 -1.57
C GLN A 150 2.31 -5.51 -2.37
N ALA A 151 1.83 -5.89 -3.57
CA ALA A 151 1.13 -4.98 -4.50
C ALA A 151 0.03 -4.13 -3.85
N ASP A 152 -0.79 -4.74 -2.98
CA ASP A 152 -1.89 -4.02 -2.31
C ASP A 152 -1.38 -2.99 -1.29
N GLN A 153 -0.35 -3.35 -0.51
CA GLN A 153 0.31 -2.46 0.44
C GLN A 153 0.92 -1.27 -0.30
N GLU A 154 1.60 -1.54 -1.41
CA GLU A 154 2.27 -0.53 -2.21
C GLU A 154 1.26 0.41 -2.87
N LYS A 155 0.14 -0.11 -3.39
CA LYS A 155 -0.96 0.74 -3.89
C LYS A 155 -1.53 1.64 -2.80
N GLN A 156 -1.67 1.14 -1.56
CA GLN A 156 -2.10 1.96 -0.43
C GLN A 156 -1.06 3.06 -0.10
N TYR A 157 0.21 2.72 -0.08
CA TYR A 157 1.31 3.67 0.12
C TYR A 157 1.32 4.77 -0.95
N LEU A 158 1.32 4.42 -2.23
CA LEU A 158 1.29 5.39 -3.33
C LEU A 158 0.01 6.24 -3.33
N SER A 159 -1.12 5.66 -2.97
CA SER A 159 -2.37 6.42 -2.78
C SER A 159 -2.25 7.43 -1.64
N ALA A 160 -1.61 7.05 -0.52
CA ALA A 160 -1.36 7.94 0.60
C ALA A 160 -0.45 9.11 0.21
N LEU A 161 0.67 8.84 -0.49
CA LEU A 161 1.55 9.89 -1.02
C LEU A 161 0.80 10.89 -1.90
N ARG A 162 -0.03 10.39 -2.82
CA ARG A 162 -0.84 11.22 -3.70
C ARG A 162 -1.83 12.10 -2.93
N LYS A 163 -2.53 11.54 -1.93
CA LYS A 163 -3.45 12.28 -1.06
C LYS A 163 -2.73 13.35 -0.25
N LEU A 164 -1.50 13.06 0.19
CA LEU A 164 -0.63 14.00 0.89
C LEU A 164 -0.03 15.06 -0.05
N GLN A 165 -0.27 14.96 -1.37
CA GLN A 165 0.26 15.84 -2.41
C GLN A 165 1.79 15.84 -2.45
N VAL A 166 2.40 14.67 -2.26
CA VAL A 166 3.84 14.49 -2.42
C VAL A 166 4.17 14.36 -3.91
N SER A 167 5.03 15.24 -4.42
CA SER A 167 5.64 15.08 -5.74
C SER A 167 6.81 14.11 -5.60
N MET A 168 6.86 13.08 -6.44
CA MET A 168 7.86 12.02 -6.34
C MET A 168 8.62 11.89 -7.64
N LEU A 169 9.94 11.92 -7.55
CA LEU A 169 10.85 11.58 -8.62
C LEU A 169 11.54 10.26 -8.25
N LYS A 170 11.34 9.24 -9.07
CA LYS A 170 11.88 7.91 -8.85
C LYS A 170 12.89 7.58 -9.93
N ARG A 171 14.05 7.09 -9.50
CA ARG A 171 15.07 6.54 -10.37
C ARG A 171 15.16 5.04 -10.15
N VAL A 172 15.05 4.27 -11.23
CA VAL A 172 15.20 2.80 -11.20
C VAL A 172 16.60 2.46 -11.69
N GLY A 173 17.30 1.60 -10.95
CA GLY A 173 18.65 1.14 -11.30
C GLY A 173 18.63 0.08 -12.40
N GLY A 174 17.67 -0.83 -12.35
CA GLY A 174 17.40 -1.83 -13.37
C GLY A 174 16.69 -1.28 -14.59
N GLU A 175 16.87 -1.95 -15.73
CA GLU A 175 16.23 -1.60 -17.01
C GLU A 175 15.56 -2.82 -17.68
N THR A 176 15.18 -3.83 -16.89
CA THR A 176 14.53 -5.02 -17.43
C THR A 176 13.11 -4.72 -17.89
N GLN A 177 12.52 -5.63 -18.68
CA GLN A 177 11.12 -5.49 -19.10
C GLN A 177 10.18 -5.40 -17.89
N LEU A 178 10.44 -6.20 -16.85
CA LEU A 178 9.65 -6.19 -15.62
C LEU A 178 9.78 -4.87 -14.85
N ASP A 179 10.98 -4.26 -14.80
CA ASP A 179 11.17 -2.92 -14.21
C ASP A 179 10.26 -1.88 -14.90
N ARG A 180 10.20 -1.93 -16.24
CA ARG A 180 9.39 -0.99 -17.06
C ARG A 180 7.90 -1.19 -16.87
N GLU A 181 7.44 -2.44 -16.83
CA GLU A 181 6.02 -2.76 -16.63
C GLU A 181 5.53 -2.26 -15.27
N ILE A 182 6.32 -2.47 -14.20
CA ILE A 182 5.98 -1.97 -12.86
C ILE A 182 5.99 -0.43 -12.85
N ALA A 183 7.00 0.20 -13.45
CA ALA A 183 7.12 1.64 -13.48
C ALA A 183 6.00 2.33 -14.25
N ALA A 184 5.42 1.68 -15.27
CA ALA A 184 4.28 2.20 -16.00
C ALA A 184 3.05 2.42 -15.08
N GLU A 185 2.89 1.61 -14.02
CA GLU A 185 1.84 1.80 -13.02
C GLU A 185 2.03 3.07 -12.18
N TRP A 186 3.25 3.61 -12.07
CA TRP A 186 3.55 4.80 -11.27
C TRP A 186 3.02 6.09 -11.88
N ILE A 187 2.83 6.12 -13.21
CA ILE A 187 2.29 7.28 -13.93
C ILE A 187 0.92 7.67 -13.37
N ASP A 188 0.10 6.67 -12.98
CA ASP A 188 -1.22 6.86 -12.38
C ASP A 188 -1.20 7.60 -11.03
N TYR A 189 -0.02 7.71 -10.41
CA TYR A 189 0.20 8.34 -9.12
C TYR A 189 0.99 9.66 -9.20
N ASN A 190 1.17 10.22 -10.42
CA ASN A 190 1.97 11.44 -10.66
C ASN A 190 3.42 11.30 -10.18
N ILE A 191 4.03 10.16 -10.45
CA ILE A 191 5.43 9.87 -10.13
C ILE A 191 6.22 9.97 -11.42
N ASP A 192 7.22 10.83 -11.44
CA ASP A 192 8.15 10.93 -12.56
C ASP A 192 9.22 9.85 -12.43
N VAL A 193 9.41 9.09 -13.51
CA VAL A 193 10.31 7.94 -13.52
C VAL A 193 11.45 8.19 -14.49
N SER A 194 12.68 7.95 -14.03
CA SER A 194 13.85 7.90 -14.90
C SER A 194 14.57 6.58 -14.73
N TYR A 195 15.15 6.12 -15.83
CA TYR A 195 16.14 5.05 -15.87
C TYR A 195 17.46 5.70 -16.18
N SER A 196 18.52 5.20 -15.57
CA SER A 196 19.85 5.60 -15.98
C SER A 196 20.82 4.59 -15.45
N ASP A 197 21.89 4.42 -16.22
CA ASP A 197 23.13 3.83 -15.76
C ASP A 197 23.48 4.37 -14.39
N ASN A 198 23.98 3.50 -13.52
CA ASN A 198 24.31 3.79 -12.13
C ASN A 198 25.54 4.72 -12.01
N SER A 199 25.49 5.88 -12.67
CA SER A 199 26.51 6.93 -12.67
C SER A 199 26.78 7.49 -11.28
N TRP A 200 25.83 7.30 -10.35
CA TRP A 200 25.95 7.68 -8.96
C TRP A 200 26.66 6.63 -8.09
N LYS A 201 27.05 5.47 -8.67
CA LYS A 201 27.72 4.36 -7.97
C LYS A 201 26.96 3.92 -6.71
N LEU A 202 25.64 3.99 -6.75
CA LEU A 202 24.78 3.52 -5.66
C LEU A 202 24.83 1.99 -5.59
N LYS A 203 24.68 1.42 -4.39
CA LYS A 203 24.85 -0.03 -4.22
C LYS A 203 23.54 -0.73 -4.47
N GLU A 204 23.51 -1.76 -5.31
CA GLU A 204 22.30 -2.57 -5.59
C GLU A 204 21.67 -3.22 -4.34
N THR A 205 22.36 -3.16 -3.20
CA THR A 205 21.88 -3.60 -1.87
C THR A 205 21.13 -2.52 -1.09
N GLU A 206 21.06 -1.29 -1.59
CA GLU A 206 20.47 -0.14 -0.89
C GLU A 206 19.25 0.38 -1.66
N TYR A 207 18.32 0.99 -0.92
CA TYR A 207 17.13 1.63 -1.45
C TYR A 207 17.02 2.95 -0.71
N HIS A 208 17.07 4.06 -1.45
CA HIS A 208 17.15 5.38 -0.84
C HIS A 208 15.88 6.17 -1.11
N VAL A 209 15.40 6.85 -0.07
CA VAL A 209 14.37 7.88 -0.17
C VAL A 209 14.89 9.14 0.51
N VAL A 210 14.94 10.23 -0.26
CA VAL A 210 15.31 11.56 0.23
C VAL A 210 14.03 12.40 0.31
N LEU A 211 13.73 12.88 1.51
CA LEU A 211 12.58 13.70 1.84
C LEU A 211 13.05 14.78 2.81
N ALA A 212 13.50 15.91 2.29
CA ALA A 212 14.28 16.90 3.05
C ALA A 212 13.59 17.32 4.38
N PRO A 213 14.29 17.22 5.52
CA PRO A 213 15.74 16.99 5.69
C PRO A 213 16.19 15.52 5.77
N PHE A 214 15.30 14.55 5.61
CA PHE A 214 15.57 13.15 5.92
C PHE A 214 16.12 12.36 4.74
N ILE A 215 16.99 11.39 5.06
CA ILE A 215 17.39 10.31 4.16
C ILE A 215 17.01 9.00 4.83
N VAL A 216 16.11 8.25 4.22
CA VAL A 216 15.73 6.91 4.66
C VAL A 216 16.39 5.91 3.73
N THR A 217 17.14 4.96 4.30
CA THR A 217 17.81 3.92 3.53
C THR A 217 17.39 2.55 4.01
N ALA A 218 16.80 1.75 3.13
CA ALA A 218 16.63 0.32 3.36
C ALA A 218 17.84 -0.41 2.78
N ARG A 219 18.45 -1.30 3.56
CA ARG A 219 19.58 -2.13 3.14
C ARG A 219 19.18 -3.59 3.18
N ILE A 220 19.53 -4.33 2.13
CA ILE A 220 19.28 -5.77 2.02
C ILE A 220 20.60 -6.54 1.89
N PRO A 221 20.66 -7.82 2.31
CA PRO A 221 21.86 -8.63 2.13
C PRO A 221 22.25 -8.75 0.65
N LYS A 222 23.55 -8.83 0.36
CA LYS A 222 24.07 -8.93 -1.01
C LYS A 222 23.45 -10.10 -1.78
N ARG A 223 23.39 -11.28 -1.16
CA ARG A 223 22.80 -12.49 -1.74
C ARG A 223 21.33 -12.27 -2.13
N THR A 224 20.57 -11.53 -1.31
CA THR A 224 19.19 -11.17 -1.59
C THR A 224 19.12 -10.25 -2.81
N ALA A 225 19.94 -9.21 -2.87
CA ALA A 225 19.99 -8.30 -4.02
C ALA A 225 20.32 -9.04 -5.32
N GLU A 226 21.33 -9.93 -5.30
CA GLU A 226 21.70 -10.78 -6.44
C GLU A 226 20.55 -11.71 -6.87
N THR A 227 19.80 -12.25 -5.90
CA THR A 227 18.63 -13.10 -6.20
C THR A 227 17.50 -12.30 -6.85
N ILE A 228 17.25 -11.08 -6.39
CA ILE A 228 16.24 -10.17 -6.96
C ILE A 228 16.64 -9.75 -8.37
N ASP A 229 17.91 -9.34 -8.58
CA ASP A 229 18.44 -8.98 -9.89
C ASP A 229 18.31 -10.13 -10.89
N ALA A 230 18.70 -11.35 -10.50
CA ALA A 230 18.53 -12.54 -11.33
C ALA A 230 17.06 -12.81 -11.66
N PHE A 231 16.15 -12.64 -10.70
CA PHE A 231 14.72 -12.80 -10.93
C PHE A 231 14.19 -11.79 -11.97
N PHE A 232 14.58 -10.51 -11.85
CA PHE A 232 14.16 -9.45 -12.77
C PHE A 232 14.73 -9.62 -14.18
N LYS A 233 15.95 -10.16 -14.31
CA LYS A 233 16.58 -10.47 -15.61
C LYS A 233 15.96 -11.67 -16.31
N ASN A 234 15.52 -12.67 -15.54
CA ASN A 234 15.00 -13.93 -16.08
C ASN A 234 13.49 -13.95 -16.28
N THR A 235 12.76 -12.92 -15.85
CA THR A 235 11.30 -12.81 -15.98
C THR A 235 10.96 -11.82 -17.07
N ALA A 236 10.34 -12.27 -18.16
CA ALA A 236 10.07 -11.40 -19.30
C ALA A 236 8.86 -10.49 -19.08
N SER A 237 7.87 -10.92 -18.28
CA SER A 237 6.64 -10.15 -18.07
C SER A 237 6.00 -10.40 -16.70
N ILE A 238 5.15 -9.47 -16.25
CA ILE A 238 4.42 -9.60 -14.99
C ILE A 238 3.49 -10.82 -14.96
N SER A 239 3.00 -11.28 -16.12
CA SER A 239 2.15 -12.49 -16.21
C SER A 239 2.92 -13.79 -15.99
N GLU A 240 4.25 -13.77 -16.12
CA GLU A 240 5.11 -14.94 -15.87
C GLU A 240 5.59 -15.02 -14.42
N VAL A 241 5.29 -14.00 -13.60
CA VAL A 241 5.77 -13.92 -12.22
C VAL A 241 5.23 -15.08 -11.38
N ASN A 242 6.12 -15.97 -10.96
CA ASN A 242 5.82 -16.99 -9.96
C ASN A 242 5.84 -16.41 -8.55
N LEU A 243 4.71 -15.84 -8.11
CA LEU A 243 4.58 -15.20 -6.79
C LEU A 243 4.95 -16.13 -5.62
N LYS A 244 4.76 -17.45 -5.75
CA LYS A 244 5.11 -18.40 -4.67
C LYS A 244 6.61 -18.51 -4.49
N GLU A 245 7.35 -18.61 -5.59
CA GLU A 245 8.81 -18.65 -5.60
C GLU A 245 9.38 -17.33 -5.09
N LEU A 246 8.86 -16.23 -5.61
CA LEU A 246 9.27 -14.90 -5.18
C LEU A 246 9.09 -14.74 -3.67
N ARG A 247 7.90 -15.03 -3.12
CA ARG A 247 7.65 -14.95 -1.67
C ARG A 247 8.62 -15.76 -0.81
N ARG A 248 9.11 -16.91 -1.28
CA ARG A 248 10.11 -17.71 -0.54
C ARG A 248 11.44 -16.95 -0.39
N VAL A 249 11.89 -16.26 -1.44
CA VAL A 249 13.08 -15.40 -1.39
C VAL A 249 12.93 -14.32 -0.32
N PHE A 250 11.73 -13.71 -0.23
CA PHE A 250 11.46 -12.63 0.72
C PHE A 250 11.23 -13.09 2.17
N GLN A 251 10.86 -14.35 2.38
CA GLN A 251 10.74 -14.97 3.71
C GLN A 251 12.07 -15.51 4.25
N ALA A 252 12.97 -15.97 3.37
CA ALA A 252 14.24 -16.61 3.77
C ALA A 252 15.39 -15.62 4.02
N ALA A 253 15.23 -14.34 3.64
CA ALA A 253 16.24 -13.30 3.80
C ALA A 253 16.58 -12.94 5.27
N SER A 254 16.02 -13.66 6.24
CA SER A 254 16.13 -13.47 7.69
C SER A 254 17.40 -14.02 8.35
N GLY A 255 18.26 -14.71 7.60
CA GLY A 255 19.40 -15.40 8.20
C GLY A 255 20.58 -15.51 7.26
N THR A 256 21.57 -14.63 7.43
CA THR A 256 23.01 -14.92 7.33
C THR A 256 23.79 -13.74 7.89
#